data_AF-V8NA24-F1
#
_entry.id   AF-V8NA24-F1
#
_cell.length_a   1.000
_cell.length_b   1.000
_cell.length_c   1.000
_cell.angle_alpha   90.00
_cell.angle_beta   90.00
_cell.angle_gamma   90.00
#
_symmetry.space_group_name_H-M   'P 1'
#
loop_
_entity.id
_entity.type
_entity.pdbx_description
1 polymer ?
#
loop_
_entity_poly.entity_id
_entity_poly.type
_entity_poly.pdbx_seq_one_letter_code
_entity_poly.pdbx_strand_id
1 'polypeptide(L)'
;MVSERTETFTTSRNLLVSGADAIERIMSSYKEVAELAGYTARVYNMFSVFDEVKRGIYKMSELTPERESNKKKRNKAKQCINGPLEIKGKVIDIDHGIICENVPIITPNGDVVVSKLNFKI
;
A
#
# COMPACT_ATOMS: atom_id res chain seq x y z
N MET A 1 -40.79 26.55 -43.09
CA MET A 1 -40.15 27.41 -42.07
C MET A 1 -40.16 26.83 -40.65
N VAL A 2 -41.23 26.15 -40.19
CA VAL A 2 -41.23 25.48 -38.86
C VAL A 2 -40.52 24.11 -38.86
N SER A 3 -40.64 23.31 -39.93
CA SER A 3 -40.02 21.97 -40.03
C SER A 3 -38.49 21.99 -39.96
N GLU A 4 -37.85 22.93 -40.65
CA GLU A 4 -36.38 23.07 -40.71
C GLU A 4 -35.78 23.46 -39.35
N ARG A 5 -36.50 24.29 -38.57
CA ARG A 5 -36.11 24.64 -37.19
C ARG A 5 -36.24 23.45 -36.24
N THR A 6 -37.25 22.62 -36.42
CA THR A 6 -37.41 21.38 -35.62
C THR A 6 -36.37 20.33 -36.00
N GLU A 7 -36.02 20.21 -37.27
CA GLU A 7 -34.98 19.29 -37.74
C GLU A 7 -33.61 19.66 -37.19
N THR A 8 -33.20 20.93 -37.32
CA THR A 8 -31.93 21.44 -36.77
C THR A 8 -31.86 21.29 -35.25
N PHE A 9 -32.97 21.51 -34.54
CA PHE A 9 -33.06 21.27 -33.09
C PHE A 9 -32.88 19.78 -32.75
N THR A 10 -33.54 18.88 -33.50
CA THR A 10 -33.45 17.43 -33.27
C THR A 10 -32.04 16.92 -33.53
N THR A 11 -31.41 17.38 -34.61
CA THR A 11 -30.01 17.07 -34.94
C THR A 11 -29.06 17.54 -33.84
N SER A 12 -29.19 18.80 -33.41
CA SER A 12 -28.36 19.36 -32.34
C SER A 12 -28.53 18.58 -31.02
N ARG A 13 -29.77 18.20 -30.68
CA ARG A 13 -30.05 17.37 -29.50
C ARG A 13 -29.36 16.00 -29.59
N ASN A 14 -29.44 15.33 -30.73
CA ASN A 14 -28.80 14.02 -30.91
C ASN A 14 -27.28 14.11 -30.82
N LEU A 15 -26.68 15.17 -31.38
CA LEU A 15 -25.25 15.44 -31.25
C LEU A 15 -24.84 15.67 -29.79
N LEU A 16 -25.64 16.42 -29.03
CA LEU A 16 -25.37 16.67 -27.60
C LEU A 16 -25.46 15.39 -26.77
N VAL A 17 -26.46 14.55 -27.01
CA VAL A 17 -26.59 13.25 -26.32
C VAL A 17 -25.42 12.34 -26.68
N SER A 18 -25.09 12.21 -27.96
CA SER A 18 -23.94 11.41 -28.39
C SER A 18 -22.61 11.95 -27.84
N GLY A 19 -22.47 13.27 -27.70
CA GLY A 19 -21.31 13.90 -27.10
C GLY A 19 -21.21 13.63 -25.60
N ALA A 20 -22.33 13.65 -24.89
CA ALA A 20 -22.37 13.30 -23.47
C ALA A 20 -21.95 11.84 -23.23
N ASP A 21 -22.46 10.90 -24.04
CA ASP A 21 -22.10 9.48 -23.96
C ASP A 21 -20.60 9.26 -24.24
N ALA A 22 -20.03 10.00 -25.20
CA ALA A 22 -18.60 9.94 -25.50
C ALA A 22 -17.76 10.46 -24.33
N ILE A 23 -18.17 11.58 -23.72
CA ILE A 23 -17.49 12.15 -22.55
C ILE A 23 -17.57 11.21 -21.35
N GLU A 24 -18.70 10.52 -21.14
CA GLU A 24 -18.83 9.53 -20.07
C GLU A 24 -17.77 8.42 -20.20
N ARG A 25 -17.59 7.89 -21.40
CA ARG A 25 -16.55 6.89 -21.68
C ARG A 25 -15.15 7.43 -21.40
N ILE A 26 -14.86 8.67 -21.82
CA ILE A 26 -13.58 9.33 -21.54
C ILE A 26 -13.36 9.47 -20.03
N MET A 27 -14.38 9.88 -19.28
CA MET A 27 -14.28 10.04 -17.83
C MET A 27 -14.06 8.70 -17.13
N SER A 28 -14.73 7.64 -17.58
CA SER A 28 -14.50 6.28 -17.07
C SER A 28 -13.05 5.84 -17.32
N SER A 29 -12.55 6.02 -18.56
CA SER A 29 -11.15 5.69 -18.88
C SER A 29 -10.15 6.55 -18.10
N TYR A 30 -10.42 7.84 -17.89
CA TYR A 30 -9.58 8.72 -17.09
C TYR A 30 -9.48 8.24 -15.64
N LYS A 31 -10.60 7.84 -15.04
CA LYS A 31 -10.62 7.25 -13.70
C LYS A 31 -9.74 6.00 -13.63
N GLU A 32 -9.89 5.07 -14.57
CA GLU A 32 -9.10 3.82 -14.60
C GLU A 32 -7.60 4.10 -14.72
N VAL A 33 -7.19 5.07 -15.56
CA VAL A 33 -5.79 5.49 -15.69
C VAL A 33 -5.27 6.12 -14.39
N ALA A 34 -6.07 6.94 -13.72
CA ALA A 34 -5.69 7.55 -12.44
C ALA A 34 -5.55 6.48 -11.33
N GLU A 35 -6.44 5.49 -11.28
CA GLU A 35 -6.33 4.35 -10.37
C GLU A 35 -5.06 3.54 -10.65
N LEU A 36 -4.80 3.21 -11.92
CA LEU A 36 -3.58 2.51 -12.33
C LEU A 36 -2.32 3.28 -11.92
N ALA A 37 -2.27 4.59 -12.14
CA ALA A 37 -1.17 5.44 -11.71
C ALA A 37 -0.96 5.35 -10.18
N GLY A 38 -2.03 5.43 -9.39
CA GLY A 38 -1.96 5.24 -7.94
C GLY A 38 -1.44 3.85 -7.53
N TYR A 39 -1.89 2.78 -8.20
CA TYR A 39 -1.41 1.43 -7.94
C TYR A 39 0.08 1.27 -8.29
N THR A 40 0.49 1.75 -9.47
CA THR A 40 1.90 1.69 -9.91
C THR A 40 2.81 2.48 -8.98
N ALA A 41 2.38 3.65 -8.48
CA ALA A 41 3.14 4.42 -7.49
C ALA A 41 3.36 3.63 -6.20
N ARG A 42 2.35 2.89 -5.70
CA ARG A 42 2.51 2.04 -4.51
C ARG A 42 3.50 0.90 -4.75
N VAL A 43 3.42 0.24 -5.90
CA VAL A 43 4.37 -0.83 -6.27
C VAL A 43 5.77 -0.27 -6.44
N TYR A 44 5.91 0.91 -7.06
CA TYR A 44 7.19 1.57 -7.23
C TYR A 44 7.83 1.92 -5.87
N ASN A 45 7.03 2.46 -4.94
CA ASN A 45 7.50 2.76 -3.58
C ASN A 45 7.98 1.51 -2.85
N MET A 46 7.36 0.34 -3.08
CA MET A 46 7.77 -0.93 -2.50
C MET A 46 9.20 -1.32 -2.87
N PHE A 47 9.68 -0.97 -4.08
CA PHE A 47 11.08 -1.20 -4.46
C PHE A 47 12.05 -0.39 -3.59
N SER A 48 11.75 0.88 -3.30
CA SER A 48 12.55 1.71 -2.39
C SER A 48 12.57 1.13 -0.98
N VAL A 49 11.39 0.75 -0.46
CA VAL A 49 11.26 0.12 0.86
C VAL A 49 12.10 -1.15 0.94
N PHE A 50 12.06 -2.01 -0.07
CA PHE A 50 12.84 -3.24 -0.09
C PHE A 50 14.34 -3.00 -0.10
N ASP A 51 14.83 -2.01 -0.84
CA ASP A 51 16.25 -1.64 -0.81
C ASP A 51 16.67 -1.12 0.57
N GLU A 52 15.85 -0.26 1.17
CA GLU A 52 16.10 0.28 2.51
C GLU A 52 16.07 -0.80 3.60
N VAL A 53 15.14 -1.75 3.50
CA VAL A 53 15.04 -2.89 4.42
C VAL A 53 16.24 -3.80 4.27
N LYS A 54 16.66 -4.10 3.03
CA LYS A 54 17.87 -4.88 2.76
C LYS A 54 19.11 -4.23 3.36
N ARG A 55 19.18 -2.89 3.35
CA ARG A 55 20.26 -2.11 3.96
C ARG A 55 20.12 -1.92 5.47
N GLY A 56 19.00 -2.35 6.07
CA GLY A 56 18.73 -2.20 7.49
C GLY A 56 18.51 -0.75 7.95
N ILE A 57 18.21 0.17 7.03
CA ILE A 57 18.02 1.60 7.34
C ILE A 57 16.58 2.08 7.20
N TYR A 58 15.67 1.18 6.82
CA TYR A 58 14.27 1.51 6.61
C TYR A 58 13.66 2.14 7.85
N LYS A 59 12.97 3.27 7.65
CA LYS A 59 12.13 3.91 8.66
C LYS A 59 10.77 4.13 8.03
N MET A 60 9.71 3.63 8.67
CA MET A 60 8.37 4.09 8.31
C MET A 60 8.35 5.61 8.40
N SER A 61 7.98 6.26 7.29
CA SER A 61 7.56 7.66 7.32
C SER A 61 6.45 7.74 8.35
N GLU A 62 6.69 8.46 9.45
CA GLU A 62 5.67 8.74 10.45
C GLU A 62 4.51 9.41 9.71
N LEU A 63 3.48 8.63 9.40
CA LEU A 63 2.29 9.15 8.75
C LEU A 63 1.64 10.13 9.74
N THR A 64 1.83 11.41 9.44
CA THR A 64 1.19 12.63 9.98
C THR A 64 1.49 12.99 11.45
N PRO A 65 2.04 14.20 11.74
CA PRO A 65 2.12 14.76 13.09
C PRO A 65 0.75 15.21 13.65
N GLU A 66 -0.37 14.74 13.10
CA GLU A 66 -1.72 15.16 13.53
C GLU A 66 -2.26 14.36 14.73
N ARG A 67 -1.44 13.54 15.39
CA ARG A 67 -1.86 12.77 16.58
C ARG A 67 -0.89 12.85 17.75
N GLU A 68 -0.29 14.00 18.00
CA GLU A 68 0.44 14.25 19.26
C GLU A 68 -0.45 14.39 20.50
N SER A 69 -1.78 14.34 20.37
CA SER A 69 -2.71 14.57 21.47
C SER A 69 -3.46 13.30 21.90
N ASN A 70 -2.79 12.15 22.02
CA ASN A 70 -3.33 11.05 22.84
C ASN A 70 -2.22 10.12 23.39
N LYS A 71 -1.32 10.69 24.20
CA LYS A 71 -0.59 9.94 25.23
C LYS A 71 -1.57 9.43 26.29
N LYS A 72 -2.30 8.34 26.02
CA LYS A 72 -3.02 7.60 27.07
C LYS A 72 -3.21 6.13 26.69
N LYS A 73 -2.39 5.31 27.37
CA LYS A 73 -2.63 3.90 27.72
C LYS A 73 -2.74 2.89 26.57
N ARG A 74 -1.58 2.37 26.14
CA ARG A 74 -1.47 0.93 25.82
C ARG A 74 -0.32 0.33 26.64
N ASN A 75 -0.70 -0.19 27.80
CA ASN A 75 0.10 -1.04 28.66
C ASN A 75 0.44 -2.34 27.92
N LYS A 76 1.61 -2.35 27.29
CA LYS A 76 2.54 -3.47 27.11
C LYS A 76 3.73 -2.77 26.47
N ALA A 77 4.86 -2.70 27.17
CA ALA A 77 6.08 -2.18 26.60
C ALA A 77 6.36 -2.95 25.30
N LYS A 78 6.02 -2.36 24.15
CA LYS A 78 6.42 -2.91 22.86
C LYS A 78 7.94 -2.84 22.90
N GLN A 79 8.57 -4.00 22.98
CA GLN A 79 10.01 -4.07 22.83
C GLN A 79 10.28 -3.63 21.40
N CYS A 80 10.79 -2.41 21.27
CA CYS A 80 11.22 -1.83 20.00
C CYS A 80 12.75 -1.88 20.02
N ILE A 81 13.32 -2.52 19.00
CA ILE A 81 14.76 -2.57 18.82
C ILE A 81 15.16 -1.29 18.11
N ASN A 82 15.97 -0.47 18.78
CA ASN A 82 16.55 0.72 18.17
C ASN A 82 17.85 0.35 17.45
N GLY A 83 18.02 0.86 16.23
CA GLY A 83 19.21 0.63 15.41
C GLY A 83 18.99 -0.42 14.31
N PRO A 84 20.04 -0.73 13.52
CA PRO A 84 19.93 -1.68 12.43
C PRO A 84 19.56 -3.07 12.95
N LEU A 85 18.64 -3.74 12.26
CA LEU A 85 18.26 -5.11 12.59
C LEU A 85 19.37 -6.07 12.20
N GLU A 86 19.92 -6.77 13.19
CA GLU A 86 20.96 -7.79 13.00
C GLU A 86 20.36 -9.19 13.15
N ILE A 87 20.71 -10.07 12.22
CA ILE A 87 20.34 -11.49 12.32
C ILE A 87 21.27 -12.14 13.36
N LYS A 88 20.74 -12.35 14.57
CA LYS A 88 21.47 -12.97 15.70
C LYS A 88 21.18 -14.47 15.87
N GLY A 89 20.27 -15.02 15.07
CA GLY A 89 19.90 -16.43 15.11
C GLY A 89 20.99 -17.33 14.51
N LYS A 90 20.96 -18.62 14.87
CA LYS A 90 21.80 -19.65 14.25
C LYS A 90 20.96 -20.42 13.23
N VAL A 91 21.46 -20.52 12.00
CA VAL A 91 20.86 -21.38 10.97
C VAL A 91 21.57 -22.73 11.01
N ILE A 92 20.79 -23.82 11.04
CA ILE A 92 21.30 -25.18 11.04
C ILE A 92 20.54 -25.91 9.93
N ASP A 93 21.26 -26.39 8.92
CA ASP A 93 20.66 -27.17 7.85
C ASP A 93 20.29 -28.57 8.36
N ILE A 94 19.07 -28.98 8.07
CA ILE A 94 18.51 -30.30 8.39
C ILE A 94 17.90 -30.90 7.13
N ASP A 95 17.98 -32.21 6.97
CA ASP A 95 17.55 -32.88 5.72
C ASP A 95 16.04 -32.76 5.45
N HIS A 96 15.22 -32.72 6.51
CA HIS A 96 13.77 -32.74 6.39
C HIS A 96 13.09 -31.76 7.35
N GLY A 97 12.42 -30.76 6.78
CA GLY A 97 11.53 -29.85 7.48
C GLY A 97 12.15 -28.50 7.85
N ILE A 98 11.34 -27.67 8.52
CA ILE A 98 11.75 -26.36 9.05
C ILE A 98 11.45 -26.37 10.55
N ILE A 99 12.50 -26.13 11.35
CA ILE A 99 12.38 -26.00 12.80
C ILE A 99 12.77 -24.58 13.19
N CYS A 100 11.85 -23.87 13.84
CA CYS A 100 12.13 -22.60 14.48
C CYS A 100 12.01 -22.80 15.99
N GLU A 101 13.08 -22.49 16.72
CA GLU A 101 13.11 -22.51 18.18
C GLU A 101 13.45 -21.12 18.70
N ASN A 102 12.53 -20.54 19.49
CA ASN A 102 12.67 -19.22 20.10
C ASN A 102 13.00 -18.09 19.10
N VAL A 103 12.47 -18.16 17.88
CA VAL A 103 12.73 -17.15 16.84
C VAL A 103 11.79 -15.95 17.04
N PRO A 104 12.29 -14.74 17.32
CA PRO A 104 11.42 -13.57 17.42
C PRO A 104 10.94 -13.12 16.03
N ILE A 105 9.68 -12.68 15.95
CA ILE A 105 9.13 -12.03 14.76
C ILE A 105 9.18 -10.53 14.98
N ILE A 106 10.05 -9.86 14.22
CA ILE A 106 10.33 -8.43 14.31
C ILE A 106 9.90 -7.78 13.01
N THR A 107 9.15 -6.68 13.08
CA THR A 107 8.82 -5.90 11.87
C THR A 107 10.06 -5.14 11.37
N PRO A 108 10.10 -4.72 10.10
CA PRO A 108 11.16 -3.83 9.62
C PRO A 108 11.34 -2.53 10.42
N ASN A 109 10.32 -2.11 11.19
CA ASN A 109 10.40 -0.94 12.10
C ASN A 109 11.06 -1.25 13.44
N GLY A 110 11.43 -2.50 13.71
CA GLY A 110 11.99 -2.93 14.99
C GLY A 110 10.96 -3.31 16.05
N ASP A 111 9.66 -3.30 15.74
CA ASP A 111 8.63 -3.79 16.67
C ASP A 111 8.71 -5.32 16.79
N VAL A 112 8.87 -5.82 18.01
CA VAL A 112 8.73 -7.26 18.29
C VAL A 112 7.25 -7.62 18.32
N VAL A 113 6.78 -8.33 17.29
CA VAL A 113 5.40 -8.84 17.17
C VAL A 113 5.21 -10.11 18.01
N VAL A 114 6.19 -11.01 17.93
CA VAL A 114 6.24 -12.25 18.69
C VAL A 114 7.64 -12.38 19.29
N SER A 115 7.73 -12.56 20.61
CA SER A 115 9.02 -12.65 21.29
C SER A 115 9.73 -13.98 21.05
N LYS A 116 8.98 -15.08 20.94
CA LYS A 116 9.50 -16.44 20.76
C LYS A 116 8.52 -17.28 19.94
N LEU A 117 8.78 -17.45 18.66
CA LEU A 117 8.06 -18.38 17.81
C LEU A 117 8.75 -19.75 17.88
N ASN A 118 7.95 -20.78 18.15
CA ASN A 118 8.38 -22.17 18.11
C ASN A 118 7.46 -22.94 17.16
N PHE A 119 7.99 -23.49 16.07
CA PHE A 119 7.22 -24.35 15.17
C PHE A 119 8.11 -25.38 14.47
N LYS A 120 7.50 -26.49 14.07
CA LYS A 120 8.13 -27.58 13.33
C LYS A 120 7.16 -28.06 12.24
N ILE A 121 7.63 -28.08 11.00
CA ILE A 121 6.92 -28.62 9.82
C ILE A 121 7.84 -29.60 9.13
#